data_AF-A0AA36FZ29-F1
#
_entry.id   AF-A0AA36FZ29-F1
#
_cell.length_a   1.000
_cell.length_b   1.000
_cell.length_c   1.000
_cell.angle_alpha   90.00
_cell.angle_beta   90.00
_cell.angle_gamma   90.00
#
_symmetry.space_group_name_H-M   'P 1'
#
loop_
_entity.id
_entity.type
_entity.pdbx_description
1 polymer ?
#
loop_
_entity_poly.entity_id
_entity_poly.type
_entity_poly.pdbx_seq_one_letter_code
_entity_poly.pdbx_strand_id
1 'polypeptide(L)'
;MSATRLRWAVNLRELEKSTHFEAYYRTGVQCVTEKEYEEHRRFVYRDDSLACLVSRLLARQFAVTTTNSDWNRVVIARTERGKPFVESPSSAHQFNISHHGEYVVLASDSKHRIGVDVMRVDMDRGETADSHRQKMKNLFTVGEHAYMEKQTTEIDKWRAFYRVWCLKEAILKATGIGLVKDLRTIDFTLDETTSHLPGRYLLDTQCTENGQPLDEYVFEEHYIDDNHPVAVGTSFEDIARAKEARKAFQTSPNNFEPLGWERLLQGTQCLNMLPDSGIAAFDELSLKELKPF
;
A
#
# COMPACT_ATOMS: atom_id res chain seq x y z
N MET A 1 10.05 24.66 -0.83
CA MET A 1 9.24 23.77 -1.69
C MET A 1 8.30 23.01 -0.76
N SER A 2 7.00 23.01 -1.03
CA SER A 2 6.05 22.20 -0.24
C SER A 2 6.52 20.75 -0.24
N ALA A 3 6.53 20.10 0.92
CA ALA A 3 6.81 18.67 1.00
C ALA A 3 5.66 17.94 0.27
N THR A 4 5.88 17.54 -0.98
CA THR A 4 4.87 16.83 -1.76
C THR A 4 4.69 15.44 -1.16
N ARG A 5 3.55 15.22 -0.50
CA ARG A 5 3.13 13.91 0.00
C ARG A 5 2.21 13.30 -1.02
N LEU A 6 2.68 12.26 -1.70
CA LEU A 6 1.86 11.55 -2.68
C LEU A 6 1.13 10.41 -2.00
N ARG A 7 -0.15 10.26 -2.32
CA ARG A 7 -1.04 9.18 -1.90
C ARG A 7 -1.74 8.74 -3.17
N TRP A 8 -1.32 7.61 -3.74
CA TRP A 8 -1.84 7.12 -5.02
C TRP A 8 -2.48 5.76 -4.83
N ALA A 9 -3.64 5.57 -5.45
CA ALA A 9 -4.37 4.31 -5.43
C ALA A 9 -4.71 3.90 -6.86
N VAL A 10 -4.41 2.67 -7.23
CA VAL A 10 -4.76 2.09 -8.53
C VAL A 10 -5.70 0.94 -8.29
N ASN A 11 -6.91 1.01 -8.85
CA ASN A 11 -7.86 -0.08 -8.84
C ASN A 11 -7.63 -0.99 -10.05
N LEU A 12 -7.17 -2.21 -9.80
CA LEU A 12 -6.84 -3.21 -10.81
C LEU A 12 -8.05 -3.62 -11.65
N ARG A 13 -9.24 -3.73 -11.06
CA ARG A 13 -10.46 -4.06 -11.80
C ARG A 13 -10.88 -2.95 -12.74
N GLU A 14 -10.71 -1.69 -12.34
CA GLU A 14 -10.95 -0.55 -13.24
C GLU A 14 -9.94 -0.50 -14.39
N LEU A 15 -8.67 -0.86 -14.15
CA LEU A 15 -7.68 -0.99 -15.22
C LEU A 15 -8.09 -2.04 -16.26
N GLU A 16 -8.61 -3.20 -15.81
CA GLU A 16 -9.06 -4.28 -16.69
C GLU A 16 -10.31 -3.94 -17.50
N LYS A 17 -11.18 -3.06 -16.99
CA LYS A 17 -12.38 -2.59 -17.71
C LYS A 17 -12.07 -1.64 -18.87
N SER A 18 -10.84 -1.14 -18.98
CA SER A 18 -10.45 -0.25 -20.06
C SER A 18 -10.60 -0.93 -21.42
N THR A 19 -11.19 -0.25 -22.40
CA THR A 19 -11.27 -0.73 -23.79
C THR A 19 -9.89 -0.88 -24.44
N HIS A 20 -8.86 -0.27 -23.86
CA HIS A 20 -7.47 -0.33 -24.32
C HIS A 20 -6.59 -1.18 -23.39
N PHE A 21 -7.18 -2.01 -22.52
CA PHE A 21 -6.45 -2.77 -21.50
C PHE A 21 -5.27 -3.57 -22.08
N GLU A 22 -5.49 -4.32 -23.17
CA GLU A 22 -4.41 -5.07 -23.83
C GLU A 22 -3.25 -4.16 -24.24
N ALA A 23 -3.54 -3.08 -24.96
CA ALA A 23 -2.53 -2.16 -25.46
C ALA A 23 -1.73 -1.52 -24.30
N TYR A 24 -2.42 -1.13 -23.23
CA TYR A 24 -1.78 -0.56 -22.05
C TYR A 24 -0.94 -1.58 -21.29
N TYR A 25 -1.46 -2.80 -21.08
CA TYR A 25 -0.71 -3.86 -20.43
C TYR A 25 0.56 -4.21 -21.22
N ARG A 26 0.45 -4.40 -22.55
CA ARG A 26 1.57 -4.68 -23.46
C ARG A 26 2.62 -3.57 -23.43
N THR A 27 2.19 -2.32 -23.33
CA THR A 27 3.10 -1.17 -23.13
C THR A 27 3.76 -1.27 -21.75
N GLY A 28 2.98 -1.51 -20.69
CA GLY A 28 3.45 -1.59 -19.31
C GLY A 28 4.55 -2.64 -19.10
N VAL A 29 4.39 -3.85 -19.64
CA VAL A 29 5.40 -4.93 -19.50
C VAL A 29 6.71 -4.62 -20.22
N GLN A 30 6.69 -3.74 -21.22
CA GLN A 30 7.88 -3.26 -21.92
C GLN A 30 8.52 -2.04 -21.23
N CYS A 31 7.77 -1.34 -20.38
CA CYS A 31 8.22 -0.19 -19.60
C CYS A 31 8.84 -0.58 -18.24
N VAL A 32 8.93 -1.87 -17.93
CA VAL A 32 9.70 -2.40 -16.79
C VAL A 32 10.97 -3.09 -17.29
N THR A 33 11.92 -3.35 -16.38
CA THR A 33 13.14 -4.09 -16.77
C THR A 33 12.82 -5.55 -17.10
N GLU A 34 13.69 -6.22 -17.86
CA GLU A 34 13.55 -7.66 -18.16
C GLU A 34 13.41 -8.50 -16.88
N LYS A 35 14.22 -8.21 -15.85
CA LYS A 35 14.14 -8.88 -14.55
C LYS A 35 12.76 -8.71 -13.89
N GLU A 36 12.23 -7.49 -13.89
CA GLU A 36 10.91 -7.20 -13.30
C GLU A 36 9.78 -7.86 -14.09
N TYR A 37 9.90 -7.91 -15.42
CA TYR A 37 8.97 -8.65 -16.28
C TYR A 37 8.98 -10.15 -15.97
N GLU A 38 10.15 -10.75 -15.81
CA GLU A 38 10.28 -12.17 -15.43
C GLU A 38 9.73 -12.46 -14.02
N GLU A 39 9.93 -11.57 -13.05
CA GLU A 39 9.31 -11.68 -11.72
C GLU A 39 7.78 -11.64 -11.81
N HIS A 40 7.25 -10.70 -12.59
CA HIS A 40 5.82 -10.54 -12.85
C HIS A 40 5.19 -11.83 -13.44
N ARG A 41 5.82 -12.45 -14.44
CA ARG A 41 5.25 -13.61 -15.14
C ARG A 41 5.08 -14.85 -14.26
N ARG A 42 5.91 -14.98 -13.22
CA ARG A 42 5.95 -16.14 -12.31
C ARG A 42 4.72 -16.26 -11.42
N PHE A 43 3.95 -15.19 -11.23
CA PHE A 43 2.73 -15.26 -10.44
C PHE A 43 1.72 -16.21 -11.09
N VAL A 44 1.13 -17.11 -10.30
CA VAL A 44 0.15 -18.08 -10.79
C VAL A 44 -1.15 -17.37 -11.18
N TYR A 45 -1.62 -16.48 -10.30
CA TYR A 45 -2.88 -15.78 -10.48
C TYR A 45 -2.70 -14.47 -11.25
N ARG A 46 -3.72 -14.16 -12.05
CA ARG A 46 -3.80 -12.95 -12.86
C ARG A 46 -3.73 -11.67 -12.02
N ASP A 47 -4.46 -11.64 -10.90
CA ASP A 47 -4.53 -10.47 -10.02
C ASP A 47 -3.16 -10.18 -9.37
N ASP A 48 -2.46 -11.22 -8.91
CA ASP A 48 -1.10 -11.07 -8.33
C ASP A 48 -0.09 -10.63 -9.41
N SER A 49 -0.21 -11.16 -10.63
CA SER A 49 0.57 -10.72 -11.79
C SER A 49 0.35 -9.22 -12.05
N LEU A 50 -0.90 -8.81 -12.23
CA LEU A 50 -1.23 -7.41 -12.53
C LEU A 50 -0.83 -6.46 -11.38
N ALA A 51 -1.05 -6.84 -10.13
CA ALA A 51 -0.62 -6.09 -8.95
C ALA A 51 0.90 -5.90 -8.92
N CYS A 52 1.68 -6.92 -9.28
CA CYS A 52 3.13 -6.83 -9.38
C CYS A 52 3.56 -5.82 -10.46
N LEU A 53 3.00 -5.91 -11.68
CA LEU A 53 3.31 -4.97 -12.77
C LEU A 53 2.99 -3.53 -12.36
N VAL A 54 1.77 -3.30 -11.88
CA VAL A 54 1.30 -1.98 -11.47
C VAL A 54 2.17 -1.43 -10.33
N SER A 55 2.58 -2.26 -9.37
CA SER A 55 3.50 -1.83 -8.30
C SER A 55 4.84 -1.32 -8.85
N ARG A 56 5.39 -1.93 -9.92
CA ARG A 56 6.64 -1.46 -10.56
C ARG A 56 6.45 -0.16 -11.31
N LEU A 57 5.38 -0.07 -12.10
CA LEU A 57 5.05 1.15 -12.83
C LEU A 57 4.82 2.31 -11.86
N LEU A 58 4.08 2.08 -10.77
CA LEU A 58 3.77 3.08 -9.76
C LEU A 58 5.04 3.57 -9.02
N ALA A 59 5.94 2.64 -8.65
CA ALA A 59 7.23 3.00 -8.04
C ALA A 59 8.10 3.87 -8.97
N ARG A 60 8.12 3.53 -10.25
CA ARG A 60 8.92 4.24 -11.24
C ARG A 60 8.32 5.59 -11.60
N GLN A 61 6.99 5.67 -11.73
CA GLN A 61 6.27 6.93 -11.92
C GLN A 61 6.46 7.88 -10.74
N PHE A 62 6.51 7.34 -9.51
CA PHE A 62 6.86 8.10 -8.32
C PHE A 62 8.28 8.69 -8.44
N ALA A 63 9.26 7.88 -8.85
CA ALA A 63 10.62 8.35 -9.03
C ALA A 63 10.73 9.43 -10.12
N VAL A 64 10.11 9.23 -11.28
CA VAL A 64 10.04 10.24 -12.36
C VAL A 64 9.43 11.54 -11.84
N THR A 65 8.32 11.46 -11.12
CA THR A 65 7.59 12.63 -10.61
C THR A 65 8.42 13.40 -9.57
N THR A 66 9.08 12.70 -8.64
CA THR A 66 9.82 13.35 -7.54
C THR A 66 11.21 13.83 -7.92
N THR A 67 11.79 13.29 -8.99
CA THR A 67 13.16 13.60 -9.43
C THR A 67 13.22 14.33 -10.77
N ASN A 68 12.07 14.52 -11.42
CA ASN A 68 11.94 15.13 -12.75
C ASN A 68 12.94 14.55 -13.76
N SER A 69 13.04 13.22 -13.78
CA SER A 69 14.00 12.49 -14.61
C SER A 69 13.31 11.59 -15.64
N ASP A 70 14.05 11.28 -16.71
CA ASP A 70 13.58 10.38 -17.75
C ASP A 70 13.34 8.97 -17.20
N TRP A 71 12.29 8.30 -17.70
CA TRP A 71 11.89 6.96 -17.29
C TRP A 71 13.03 5.92 -17.33
N ASN A 72 13.86 6.00 -18.38
CA ASN A 72 15.00 5.10 -18.58
C ASN A 72 16.21 5.37 -17.69
N ARG A 73 16.26 6.51 -16.98
CA ARG A 73 17.31 6.84 -16.02
C ARG A 73 16.98 6.40 -14.59
N VAL A 74 15.70 6.08 -14.34
CA VAL A 74 15.25 5.63 -13.03
C VAL A 74 15.77 4.23 -12.74
N VAL A 75 16.40 4.08 -11.58
CA VAL A 75 16.80 2.82 -10.98
C VAL A 75 16.12 2.70 -9.62
N ILE A 76 15.26 1.69 -9.49
CA ILE A 76 14.63 1.31 -8.22
C ILE A 76 15.41 0.13 -7.64
N ALA A 77 16.08 0.36 -6.52
CA ALA A 77 16.77 -0.69 -5.78
C ALA A 77 15.91 -1.16 -4.60
N ARG A 78 16.40 -2.16 -3.87
CA ARG A 78 15.75 -2.68 -2.66
C ARG A 78 16.76 -2.76 -1.53
N THR A 79 16.32 -2.46 -0.31
CA THR A 79 17.13 -2.70 0.90
C THR A 79 17.35 -4.19 1.11
N GLU A 80 18.23 -4.56 2.05
CA GLU A 80 18.47 -5.96 2.43
C GLU A 80 17.19 -6.72 2.82
N ARG A 81 16.19 -6.00 3.35
CA ARG A 81 14.88 -6.54 3.74
C ARG A 81 13.81 -6.40 2.65
N GLY A 82 14.21 -6.02 1.44
CA GLY A 82 13.34 -5.96 0.27
C GLY A 82 12.54 -4.68 0.09
N LYS A 83 12.65 -3.67 0.98
CA LYS A 83 11.92 -2.39 0.82
C LYS A 83 12.45 -1.63 -0.40
N PRO A 84 11.61 -1.26 -1.38
CA PRO A 84 12.07 -0.54 -2.56
C PRO A 84 12.42 0.92 -2.22
N PHE A 85 13.43 1.46 -2.91
CA PHE A 85 13.82 2.87 -2.83
C PHE A 85 14.37 3.37 -4.18
N VAL A 86 14.37 4.69 -4.39
CA VAL A 86 14.93 5.30 -5.60
C VAL A 86 16.44 5.41 -5.42
N GLU A 87 17.20 4.62 -6.17
CA GLU A 87 18.66 4.63 -6.13
C GLU A 87 19.24 5.69 -7.07
N SER A 88 18.69 5.79 -8.28
CA SER A 88 19.10 6.79 -9.26
C SER A 88 17.89 7.33 -10.03
N PRO A 89 17.83 8.65 -10.29
CA PRO A 89 18.62 9.67 -9.59
C PRO A 89 18.26 9.70 -8.09
N SER A 90 19.18 10.17 -7.25
CA SER A 90 18.94 10.25 -5.80
C SER A 90 17.72 11.12 -5.50
N SER A 91 16.75 10.57 -4.77
CA SER A 91 15.58 11.31 -4.26
C SER A 91 15.65 11.41 -2.74
N ALA A 92 15.33 12.58 -2.19
CA ALA A 92 15.12 12.72 -0.75
C ALA A 92 13.81 12.04 -0.30
N HIS A 93 12.86 11.85 -1.23
CA HIS A 93 11.55 11.30 -0.91
C HIS A 93 11.64 9.80 -0.65
N GLN A 94 11.06 9.36 0.46
CA GLN A 94 10.82 7.97 0.76
C GLN A 94 9.41 7.58 0.30
N PHE A 95 9.26 6.33 -0.11
CA PHE A 95 7.95 5.78 -0.47
C PHE A 95 7.79 4.36 0.05
N ASN A 96 6.53 3.93 0.09
CA ASN A 96 6.18 2.55 0.31
C ASN A 96 4.96 2.19 -0.54
N ILE A 97 4.85 0.92 -0.91
CA ILE A 97 3.77 0.37 -1.72
C ILE A 97 3.16 -0.81 -0.98
N SER A 98 1.84 -0.93 -1.02
CA SER A 98 1.12 -2.15 -0.64
C SER A 98 0.10 -2.51 -1.70
N HIS A 99 -0.27 -3.77 -1.76
CA HIS A 99 -1.34 -4.25 -2.61
C HIS A 99 -2.09 -5.39 -1.94
N HIS A 100 -3.41 -5.37 -2.03
CA HIS A 100 -4.28 -6.44 -1.59
C HIS A 100 -5.66 -6.26 -2.22
N GLY A 101 -6.31 -7.38 -2.58
CA GLY A 101 -7.57 -7.33 -3.31
C GLY A 101 -7.41 -6.58 -4.63
N GLU A 102 -8.28 -5.59 -4.85
CA GLU A 102 -8.34 -4.84 -6.09
C GLU A 102 -7.39 -3.64 -6.13
N TYR A 103 -6.65 -3.33 -5.06
CA TYR A 103 -5.88 -2.09 -4.98
C TYR A 103 -4.37 -2.31 -4.89
N VAL A 104 -3.64 -1.45 -5.61
CA VAL A 104 -2.23 -1.13 -5.35
C VAL A 104 -2.16 0.32 -4.87
N VAL A 105 -1.56 0.55 -3.71
CA VAL A 105 -1.44 1.88 -3.11
C VAL A 105 0.02 2.28 -2.92
N LEU A 106 0.33 3.56 -3.12
CA LEU A 106 1.63 4.16 -2.82
C LEU A 106 1.45 5.35 -1.88
N ALA A 107 2.27 5.40 -0.84
CA ALA A 107 2.41 6.58 0.01
C ALA A 107 3.86 7.05 0.00
N SER A 108 4.07 8.37 0.02
CA SER A 108 5.40 8.96 0.12
C SER A 108 5.47 10.13 1.10
N ASP A 109 6.68 10.39 1.57
CA ASP A 109 7.04 11.61 2.29
C ASP A 109 8.43 12.08 1.87
N SER A 110 8.64 13.39 1.88
CA SER A 110 9.87 14.04 1.40
C SER A 110 11.15 13.73 2.17
N LYS A 111 11.05 13.25 3.43
CA LYS A 111 12.23 13.00 4.29
C LYS A 111 12.00 11.86 5.28
N HIS A 112 10.77 11.70 5.72
CA HIS A 112 10.44 10.82 6.84
C HIS A 112 10.28 9.37 6.38
N ARG A 113 10.56 8.44 7.30
CA ARG A 113 10.30 7.02 7.03
C ARG A 113 8.80 6.80 6.96
N ILE A 114 8.34 6.15 5.90
CA ILE A 114 6.92 5.92 5.64
C ILE A 114 6.65 4.45 5.31
N GLY A 115 5.49 3.97 5.75
CA GLY A 115 4.92 2.68 5.42
C GLY A 115 3.43 2.83 5.11
N VAL A 116 2.94 2.02 4.18
CA VAL A 116 1.53 1.94 3.83
C VAL A 116 1.10 0.50 3.80
N ASP A 117 -0.12 0.23 4.25
CA ASP A 117 -0.77 -1.05 4.03
C ASP A 117 -2.22 -0.88 3.60
N VAL A 118 -2.66 -1.73 2.68
CA VAL A 118 -4.06 -1.85 2.24
C VAL A 118 -4.46 -3.31 2.39
N MET A 119 -5.65 -3.54 2.90
CA MET A 119 -6.25 -4.86 2.97
C MET A 119 -7.64 -4.81 2.37
N ARG A 120 -8.07 -5.94 1.79
CA ARG A 120 -9.46 -6.13 1.39
C ARG A 120 -10.18 -6.85 2.51
N VAL A 121 -11.28 -6.28 2.96
CA VAL A 121 -12.22 -6.91 3.87
C VAL A 121 -12.89 -8.05 3.13
N ASP A 122 -12.52 -9.27 3.51
CA ASP A 122 -12.81 -10.47 2.76
C ASP A 122 -13.83 -11.35 3.51
N MET A 123 -15.08 -11.31 3.06
CA MET A 123 -16.20 -12.01 3.69
C MET A 123 -16.39 -13.45 3.19
N ASP A 124 -15.74 -13.81 2.08
CA ASP A 124 -15.95 -15.07 1.37
C ASP A 124 -14.99 -16.18 1.81
N ARG A 125 -14.12 -15.91 2.79
CA ARG A 125 -13.03 -16.79 3.27
C ARG A 125 -13.42 -18.15 3.85
N GLY A 126 -14.72 -18.46 3.89
CA GLY A 126 -15.23 -19.71 4.45
C GLY A 126 -15.00 -19.86 5.96
N GLU A 127 -14.64 -18.79 6.67
CA GLU A 127 -14.49 -18.76 8.13
C GLU A 127 -15.00 -17.45 8.74
N THR A 128 -15.31 -17.47 10.04
CA THR A 128 -15.73 -16.28 10.80
C THR A 128 -14.54 -15.42 11.19
N ALA A 129 -14.79 -14.12 11.41
CA ALA A 129 -13.77 -13.18 11.87
C ALA A 129 -13.14 -13.63 13.20
N ASP A 130 -13.95 -14.17 14.11
CA ASP A 130 -13.49 -14.66 15.42
C ASP A 130 -12.57 -15.88 15.30
N SER A 131 -12.90 -16.83 14.42
CA SER A 131 -12.03 -17.98 14.12
C SER A 131 -10.67 -17.51 13.61
N HIS A 132 -10.68 -16.58 12.65
CA HIS A 132 -9.47 -16.05 12.06
C HIS A 132 -8.60 -15.30 13.07
N ARG A 133 -9.21 -14.39 13.83
CA ARG A 133 -8.56 -13.66 14.93
C ARG A 133 -7.92 -14.61 15.93
N GLN A 134 -8.59 -15.70 16.29
CA GLN A 134 -8.04 -16.69 17.22
C GLN A 134 -6.80 -17.42 16.66
N LYS A 135 -6.76 -17.70 15.35
CA LYS A 135 -5.56 -18.26 14.69
C LYS A 135 -4.39 -17.28 14.73
N MET A 136 -4.68 -15.98 14.61
CA MET A 136 -3.69 -14.90 14.60
C MET A 136 -3.49 -14.23 15.96
N LYS A 137 -4.00 -14.82 17.05
CA LYS A 137 -4.07 -14.17 18.37
C LYS A 137 -2.74 -13.68 18.93
N ASN A 138 -1.63 -14.32 18.54
CA ASN A 138 -0.30 -13.97 19.01
C ASN A 138 0.30 -12.76 18.29
N LEU A 139 -0.45 -12.12 17.38
CA LEU A 139 -0.02 -10.92 16.65
C LEU A 139 -0.67 -9.64 17.21
N PHE A 140 -1.62 -9.77 18.13
CA PHE A 140 -2.41 -8.66 18.67
C PHE A 140 -2.32 -8.61 20.19
N THR A 141 -2.43 -7.39 20.72
CA THR A 141 -2.46 -7.14 22.17
C THR A 141 -3.82 -7.46 22.76
N VAL A 142 -3.90 -7.48 24.10
CA VAL A 142 -5.17 -7.65 24.81
C VAL A 142 -6.16 -6.52 24.49
N GLY A 143 -5.67 -5.28 24.37
CA GLY A 143 -6.49 -4.12 24.04
C GLY A 143 -7.09 -4.21 22.63
N GLU A 144 -6.28 -4.60 21.66
CA GLU A 144 -6.72 -4.81 20.27
C GLU A 144 -7.71 -5.96 20.16
N HIS A 145 -7.50 -7.07 20.89
CA HIS A 145 -8.48 -8.16 20.99
C HIS A 145 -9.80 -7.68 21.54
N ALA A 146 -9.80 -6.92 22.63
CA ALA A 146 -11.02 -6.38 23.22
C ALA A 146 -11.75 -5.44 22.25
N TYR A 147 -11.02 -4.61 21.48
CA TYR A 147 -11.61 -3.77 20.44
C TYR A 147 -12.30 -4.58 19.33
N MET A 148 -11.65 -5.64 18.84
CA MET A 148 -12.22 -6.52 17.81
C MET A 148 -13.44 -7.31 18.33
N GLU A 149 -13.39 -7.80 19.58
CA GLU A 149 -14.46 -8.58 20.20
C GLU A 149 -15.74 -7.78 20.49
N LYS A 150 -15.64 -6.45 20.62
CA LYS A 150 -16.80 -5.56 20.82
C LYS A 150 -17.71 -5.45 19.60
N GLN A 151 -17.22 -5.79 18.40
CA GLN A 151 -18.00 -5.62 17.18
C GLN A 151 -19.13 -6.64 17.09
N THR A 152 -20.31 -6.17 16.67
CA THR A 152 -21.55 -6.96 16.75
C THR A 152 -21.82 -7.79 15.50
N THR A 153 -21.54 -7.25 14.32
CA THR A 153 -21.77 -7.94 13.05
C THR A 153 -20.49 -8.58 12.52
N GLU A 154 -20.59 -9.65 11.73
CA GLU A 154 -19.40 -10.30 11.16
C GLU A 154 -18.60 -9.35 10.25
N ILE A 155 -19.27 -8.48 9.48
CA ILE A 155 -18.58 -7.50 8.64
C ILE A 155 -17.81 -6.48 9.48
N ASP A 156 -18.37 -6.02 10.60
CA ASP A 156 -17.70 -5.04 11.47
C ASP A 156 -16.52 -5.69 12.22
N LYS A 157 -16.62 -6.97 12.61
CA LYS A 157 -15.48 -7.72 13.16
C LYS A 157 -14.34 -7.84 12.15
N TRP A 158 -14.64 -8.18 10.90
CA TRP A 158 -13.62 -8.24 9.85
C TRP A 158 -13.02 -6.86 9.57
N ARG A 159 -13.83 -5.81 9.52
CA ARG A 159 -13.35 -4.42 9.37
C ARG A 159 -12.42 -4.02 10.51
N ALA A 160 -12.79 -4.30 11.76
CA ALA A 160 -11.94 -4.03 12.92
C ALA A 160 -10.62 -4.80 12.86
N PHE A 161 -10.67 -6.09 12.48
CA PHE A 161 -9.47 -6.90 12.30
C PHE A 161 -8.53 -6.30 11.24
N TYR A 162 -9.03 -6.05 10.03
CA TYR A 162 -8.20 -5.54 8.94
C TYR A 162 -7.72 -4.11 9.18
N ARG A 163 -8.49 -3.28 9.90
CA ARG A 163 -8.06 -1.95 10.35
C ARG A 163 -6.81 -2.03 11.23
N VAL A 164 -6.86 -2.83 12.30
CA VAL A 164 -5.72 -3.02 13.21
C VAL A 164 -4.55 -3.66 12.46
N TRP A 165 -4.82 -4.63 11.59
CA TRP A 165 -3.79 -5.28 10.78
C TRP A 165 -3.07 -4.29 9.86
N CYS A 166 -3.80 -3.44 9.12
CA CYS A 166 -3.20 -2.41 8.27
C CYS A 166 -2.30 -1.48 9.09
N LEU A 167 -2.73 -1.05 10.28
CA LEU A 167 -1.94 -0.18 11.15
C LEU A 167 -0.63 -0.84 11.59
N LYS A 168 -0.69 -2.11 12.01
CA LYS A 168 0.51 -2.90 12.33
C LYS A 168 1.44 -3.02 11.13
N GLU A 169 0.95 -3.45 9.97
CA GLU A 169 1.79 -3.58 8.78
C GLU A 169 2.39 -2.22 8.33
N ALA A 170 1.64 -1.13 8.46
CA ALA A 170 2.12 0.20 8.11
C ALA A 170 3.30 0.64 9.00
N ILE A 171 3.26 0.44 10.32
CA ILE A 171 4.40 0.79 11.19
C ILE A 171 5.63 -0.09 10.92
N LEU A 172 5.43 -1.39 10.65
CA LEU A 172 6.53 -2.31 10.32
C LEU A 172 7.20 -1.94 9.00
N LYS A 173 6.40 -1.57 8.00
CA LYS A 173 6.88 -1.09 6.70
C LYS A 173 7.57 0.27 6.82
N ALA A 174 7.12 1.14 7.71
CA ALA A 174 7.76 2.43 7.98
C ALA A 174 9.15 2.25 8.57
N THR A 175 9.28 1.46 9.62
CA THR A 175 10.56 1.20 10.29
C THR A 175 11.53 0.39 9.43
N GLY A 176 11.03 -0.39 8.47
CA GLY A 176 11.82 -1.30 7.65
C GLY A 176 12.30 -2.53 8.41
N ILE A 177 11.81 -2.74 9.64
CA ILE A 177 12.19 -3.88 10.48
C ILE A 177 11.48 -5.16 10.00
N GLY A 178 10.43 -5.07 9.20
CA GLY A 178 9.59 -6.24 8.89
C GLY A 178 8.86 -6.72 10.15
N LEU A 179 8.34 -7.95 10.16
CA LEU A 179 7.70 -8.51 11.36
C LEU A 179 8.67 -8.47 12.54
N VAL A 180 8.38 -7.63 13.54
CA VAL A 180 9.10 -7.61 14.83
C VAL A 180 8.95 -8.99 15.46
N LYS A 181 9.96 -9.41 16.25
CA LYS A 181 9.96 -10.72 16.92
C LYS A 181 8.70 -10.96 17.77
N ASP A 182 8.04 -9.89 18.21
CA ASP A 182 6.74 -9.93 18.88
C ASP A 182 5.90 -8.68 18.54
N LEU A 183 4.85 -8.82 17.73
CA LEU A 183 3.93 -7.70 17.38
C LEU A 183 3.03 -7.27 18.54
N ARG A 184 3.02 -8.01 19.64
CA ARG A 184 2.25 -7.68 20.85
C ARG A 184 2.94 -6.62 21.69
N THR A 185 4.16 -6.21 21.34
CA THR A 185 4.77 -5.03 21.96
C THR A 185 4.11 -3.74 21.46
N ILE A 186 3.55 -3.75 20.25
CA ILE A 186 2.91 -2.58 19.63
C ILE A 186 1.39 -2.67 19.85
N ASP A 187 0.81 -1.66 20.47
CA ASP A 187 -0.63 -1.54 20.73
C ASP A 187 -1.21 -0.32 20.00
N PHE A 188 -2.26 -0.53 19.21
CA PHE A 188 -3.06 0.55 18.65
C PHE A 188 -4.36 0.76 19.44
N THR A 189 -4.56 2.00 19.90
CA THR A 189 -5.79 2.44 20.54
C THR A 189 -6.57 3.33 19.57
N LEU A 190 -7.81 2.93 19.27
CA LEU A 190 -8.65 3.47 18.21
C LEU A 190 -9.88 4.18 18.82
N ASP A 191 -10.31 5.31 18.25
CA ASP A 191 -11.60 5.90 18.62
C ASP A 191 -12.75 5.02 18.09
N GLU A 192 -13.61 4.58 19.01
CA GLU A 192 -14.75 3.69 18.75
C GLU A 192 -15.96 4.44 18.17
N THR A 193 -15.96 5.77 18.21
CA THR A 193 -17.06 6.60 17.69
C THR A 193 -16.94 6.90 16.20
N THR A 194 -15.77 6.64 15.63
CA THR A 194 -15.46 7.04 14.26
C THR A 194 -15.77 5.91 13.27
N SER A 195 -16.74 6.14 12.37
CA SER A 195 -17.23 5.12 11.45
C SER A 195 -16.33 4.92 10.22
N HIS A 196 -16.20 3.65 9.81
CA HIS A 196 -15.59 3.21 8.56
C HIS A 196 -16.48 3.61 7.38
N LEU A 197 -16.27 4.79 6.82
CA LEU A 197 -16.99 5.25 5.62
C LEU A 197 -16.01 5.58 4.51
N PRO A 198 -16.32 5.25 3.24
CA PRO A 198 -15.51 5.63 2.10
C PRO A 198 -15.17 7.12 2.09
N GLY A 199 -13.92 7.45 1.78
CA GLY A 199 -13.43 8.83 1.75
C GLY A 199 -13.23 9.47 3.12
N ARG A 200 -13.41 8.74 4.24
CA ARG A 200 -13.00 9.19 5.57
C ARG A 200 -11.49 9.19 5.70
N TYR A 201 -11.01 10.15 6.49
CA TYR A 201 -9.61 10.35 6.84
C TYR A 201 -9.49 10.51 8.35
N LEU A 202 -8.80 9.58 9.01
CA LEU A 202 -8.63 9.56 10.47
C LEU A 202 -7.17 9.78 10.87
N LEU A 203 -6.98 10.46 12.00
CA LEU A 203 -5.68 10.86 12.56
C LEU A 203 -5.63 10.76 14.09
N ASP A 204 -6.68 10.23 14.70
CA ASP A 204 -6.89 10.11 16.14
C ASP A 204 -6.28 8.83 16.72
N THR A 205 -5.93 7.86 15.87
CA THR A 205 -5.26 6.62 16.27
C THR A 205 -3.98 6.88 17.05
N GLN A 206 -3.91 6.25 18.23
CA GLN A 206 -2.75 6.28 19.12
C GLN A 206 -2.02 4.95 19.04
N CYS A 207 -0.70 5.01 19.28
CA CYS A 207 0.16 3.84 19.24
C CYS A 207 1.11 3.85 20.44
N THR A 208 1.33 2.70 21.05
CA THR A 208 2.34 2.51 22.09
C THR A 208 3.22 1.31 21.79
N GLU A 209 4.47 1.33 22.25
CA GLU A 209 5.35 0.17 22.28
C GLU A 209 5.74 -0.14 23.73
N ASN A 210 5.44 -1.36 24.20
CA ASN A 210 5.61 -1.77 25.60
C ASN A 210 4.97 -0.79 26.60
N GLY A 211 3.82 -0.22 26.21
CA GLY A 211 3.08 0.78 26.99
C GLY A 211 3.68 2.19 26.96
N GLN A 212 4.78 2.42 26.24
CA GLN A 212 5.33 3.76 26.03
C GLN A 212 4.74 4.38 24.75
N PRO A 213 4.23 5.62 24.79
CA PRO A 213 3.69 6.28 23.59
C PRO A 213 4.73 6.42 22.47
N LEU A 214 4.33 6.09 21.25
CA LEU A 214 5.10 6.33 20.02
C LEU A 214 4.66 7.65 19.37
N ASP A 215 4.79 8.75 20.10
CA ASP A 215 4.30 10.08 19.72
C ASP A 215 5.07 10.71 18.54
N GLU A 216 6.23 10.17 18.20
CA GLU A 216 6.98 10.52 16.98
C GLU A 216 6.38 9.90 15.70
N TYR A 217 5.33 9.08 15.83
CA TYR A 217 4.59 8.54 14.69
C TYR A 217 3.26 9.28 14.48
N VAL A 218 2.91 9.42 13.21
CA VAL A 218 1.57 9.84 12.79
C VAL A 218 0.98 8.76 11.90
N PHE A 219 -0.22 8.31 12.26
CA PHE A 219 -0.98 7.32 11.52
C PHE A 219 -2.14 8.02 10.80
N GLU A 220 -2.24 7.78 9.51
CA GLU A 220 -3.36 8.19 8.69
C GLU A 220 -4.16 6.95 8.32
N GLU A 221 -5.44 6.93 8.65
CA GLU A 221 -6.33 5.86 8.22
C GLU A 221 -7.27 6.39 7.14
N HIS A 222 -7.36 5.63 6.05
CA HIS A 222 -8.20 5.93 4.91
C HIS A 222 -9.10 4.72 4.62
N TYR A 223 -10.24 4.99 4.01
CA TYR A 223 -11.12 3.95 3.47
C TYR A 223 -11.34 4.31 2.01
N ILE A 224 -10.58 3.66 1.10
CA ILE A 224 -10.66 3.98 -0.33
C ILE A 224 -12.07 3.68 -0.85
N ASP A 225 -12.65 2.58 -0.38
CA ASP A 225 -14.04 2.21 -0.53
C ASP A 225 -14.55 1.49 0.75
N ASP A 226 -15.71 0.84 0.68
CA ASP A 226 -16.36 0.18 1.82
C ASP A 226 -15.59 -1.04 2.38
N ASN A 227 -14.65 -1.57 1.60
CA ASN A 227 -13.96 -2.84 1.84
C ASN A 227 -12.44 -2.71 1.83
N HIS A 228 -11.88 -1.51 1.65
CA HIS A 228 -10.43 -1.30 1.56
C HIS A 228 -9.93 -0.26 2.57
N PRO A 229 -9.74 -0.66 3.85
CA PRO A 229 -8.98 0.15 4.79
C PRO A 229 -7.52 0.26 4.34
N VAL A 230 -6.97 1.46 4.47
CA VAL A 230 -5.56 1.76 4.25
C VAL A 230 -5.01 2.48 5.45
N ALA A 231 -3.85 2.04 5.94
CA ALA A 231 -3.11 2.74 6.97
C ALA A 231 -1.80 3.27 6.39
N VAL A 232 -1.46 4.51 6.73
CA VAL A 232 -0.15 5.11 6.43
C VAL A 232 0.50 5.48 7.76
N GLY A 233 1.67 4.90 8.04
CA GLY A 233 2.48 5.23 9.20
C GLY A 233 3.69 6.05 8.79
N THR A 234 3.87 7.24 9.37
CA THR A 234 5.03 8.11 9.13
C THR A 234 5.79 8.34 10.45
N SER A 235 7.10 8.09 10.44
CA SER A 235 8.00 8.30 11.58
C SER A 235 8.78 9.59 11.41
N PHE A 236 8.64 10.50 12.37
CA PHE A 236 9.32 11.79 12.42
C PHE A 236 10.56 11.72 13.32
N GLU A 237 11.47 12.69 13.17
CA GLU A 237 12.71 12.74 13.95
C GLU A 237 12.46 13.01 15.44
N ASP A 238 11.39 13.75 15.74
CA ASP A 238 10.99 14.09 17.11
C ASP A 238 9.46 14.31 17.23
N ILE A 239 8.99 14.31 18.48
CA ILE A 239 7.57 14.50 18.84
C ILE A 239 7.04 15.88 18.41
N ALA A 240 7.87 16.92 18.39
CA ALA A 240 7.42 18.26 18.01
C ALA A 240 7.07 18.30 16.52
N ARG A 241 7.89 17.69 15.66
CA ARG A 241 7.63 17.53 14.23
C ARG A 241 6.42 16.67 13.93
N ALA A 242 6.25 15.56 14.67
CA ALA A 242 5.06 14.72 14.54
C ALA A 242 3.78 15.51 14.88
N LYS A 243 3.78 16.33 15.94
CA LYS A 243 2.65 17.19 16.30
C LYS A 243 2.35 18.26 15.25
N GLU A 244 3.38 18.92 14.71
CA GLU A 244 3.23 19.87 13.61
C GLU A 244 2.63 19.21 12.37
N ALA A 245 3.12 18.02 12.00
CA ALA A 245 2.60 17.24 10.88
C ALA A 245 1.15 16.83 11.09
N ARG A 246 0.80 16.31 12.28
CA ARG A 246 -0.58 15.93 12.62
C ARG A 246 -1.54 17.11 12.48
N LYS A 247 -1.14 18.30 12.97
CA LYS A 247 -1.95 19.53 12.81
C LYS A 247 -2.10 19.91 11.34
N ALA A 248 -1.03 19.84 10.55
CA ALA A 248 -1.08 20.13 9.13
C ALA A 248 -2.01 19.17 8.38
N PHE A 249 -1.94 17.87 8.69
CA PHE A 249 -2.76 16.81 8.11
C PHE A 249 -4.25 16.98 8.43
N GLN A 250 -4.57 17.41 9.65
CA GLN A 250 -5.95 17.74 10.02
C GLN A 250 -6.52 18.89 9.17
N THR A 251 -5.70 19.89 8.86
CA THR A 251 -6.13 21.06 8.05
C THR A 251 -6.13 20.80 6.55
N SER A 252 -5.34 19.84 6.08
CA SER A 252 -5.20 19.48 4.67
C SER A 252 -4.97 17.96 4.57
N PRO A 253 -6.04 17.16 4.57
CA PRO A 253 -5.96 15.71 4.46
C PRO A 253 -5.20 15.24 3.23
N ASN A 254 -4.30 14.26 3.38
CA ASN A 254 -3.60 13.65 2.26
C ASN A 254 -4.45 12.54 1.63
N ASN A 255 -5.55 12.88 0.95
CA ASN A 255 -6.41 11.85 0.36
C ASN A 255 -5.71 11.08 -0.77
N PHE A 256 -6.04 9.79 -0.91
CA PHE A 256 -5.57 8.98 -2.03
C PHE A 256 -6.17 9.46 -3.37
N GLU A 257 -5.29 9.80 -4.30
CA GLU A 257 -5.62 10.11 -5.69
C GLU A 257 -5.77 8.80 -6.48
N PRO A 258 -6.90 8.58 -7.18
CA PRO A 258 -7.05 7.43 -8.06
C PRO A 258 -6.25 7.61 -9.35
N LEU A 259 -5.48 6.59 -9.75
CA LEU A 259 -4.66 6.58 -10.96
C LEU A 259 -5.13 5.48 -11.93
N GLY A 260 -5.21 5.84 -13.21
CA GLY A 260 -5.46 4.93 -14.33
C GLY A 260 -4.22 4.70 -15.20
N TRP A 261 -4.39 3.95 -16.29
CA TRP A 261 -3.32 3.62 -17.23
C TRP A 261 -2.62 4.84 -17.82
N GLU A 262 -3.37 5.89 -18.16
CA GLU A 262 -2.83 7.11 -18.76
C GLU A 262 -1.82 7.78 -17.86
N ARG A 263 -2.05 7.78 -16.54
CA ARG A 263 -1.14 8.33 -15.53
C ARG A 263 0.02 7.40 -15.23
N LEU A 264 -0.23 6.09 -15.18
CA LEU A 264 0.81 5.08 -14.98
C LEU A 264 1.82 5.02 -16.14
N LEU A 265 1.36 5.31 -17.35
CA LEU A 265 2.15 5.24 -18.59
C LEU A 265 2.53 6.63 -19.12
N GLN A 266 2.31 7.68 -18.34
CA GLN A 266 2.61 9.05 -18.78
C GLN A 266 4.12 9.27 -18.91
N GLY A 267 4.59 9.48 -20.16
CA GLY A 267 5.99 9.79 -20.44
C GLY A 267 6.92 8.59 -20.26
N THR A 268 6.38 7.36 -20.25
CA THR A 268 7.19 6.15 -20.14
C THR A 268 8.02 5.89 -21.39
N GLN A 269 9.07 5.12 -21.23
CA GLN A 269 9.95 4.68 -22.31
C GLN A 269 10.08 3.16 -22.26
N CYS A 270 10.31 2.53 -23.42
CA CYS A 270 10.58 1.10 -23.47
C CYS A 270 11.96 0.79 -22.89
N LEU A 271 12.02 -0.23 -22.06
CA LEU A 271 13.23 -0.71 -21.38
C LEU A 271 13.50 -2.18 -21.62
N ASN A 272 12.44 -2.91 -21.95
CA ASN A 272 12.49 -4.32 -22.30
C ASN A 272 11.67 -4.49 -23.59
N MET A 273 12.35 -4.44 -24.74
CA MET A 273 11.72 -4.62 -26.05
C MET A 273 11.32 -6.09 -26.20
N LEU A 274 10.01 -6.37 -26.13
CA LEU A 274 9.49 -7.72 -26.32
C LEU A 274 9.14 -8.00 -27.79
N PRO A 275 9.28 -9.25 -28.26
CA PRO A 275 8.82 -9.65 -29.59
C PRO A 275 7.34 -9.31 -29.82
N ASP A 276 7.00 -8.92 -31.04
CA ASP A 276 5.64 -8.58 -31.48
C ASP A 276 4.93 -7.57 -30.55
N SER A 277 5.69 -6.66 -29.95
CA SER A 277 5.19 -5.68 -28.98
C SER A 277 4.44 -6.35 -27.81
N GLY A 278 4.91 -7.49 -27.35
CA GLY A 278 4.41 -8.17 -26.15
C GLY A 278 3.09 -8.91 -26.29
N ILE A 279 2.66 -9.33 -27.48
CA ILE A 279 1.42 -10.13 -27.68
C ILE A 279 1.42 -11.36 -26.77
N ALA A 280 2.48 -12.17 -26.81
CA ALA A 280 2.59 -13.38 -26.00
C ALA A 280 2.48 -13.10 -24.50
N ALA A 281 2.96 -11.94 -24.03
CA ALA A 281 2.85 -11.55 -22.62
C ALA A 281 1.40 -11.32 -22.19
N PHE A 282 0.55 -10.83 -23.09
CA PHE A 282 -0.87 -10.63 -22.84
C PHE A 282 -1.67 -11.93 -22.93
N ASP A 283 -1.34 -12.78 -23.90
CA ASP A 283 -1.93 -14.12 -24.00
C ASP A 283 -1.66 -14.92 -22.72
N GLU A 284 -0.41 -14.89 -22.22
CA GLU A 284 -0.05 -15.52 -20.94
C GLU A 284 -0.86 -14.98 -19.76
N LEU A 285 -1.06 -13.66 -19.65
CA LEU A 285 -1.90 -13.06 -18.60
C LEU A 285 -3.36 -13.50 -18.73
N SER A 286 -3.85 -13.63 -19.96
CA SER A 286 -5.24 -13.99 -20.27
C SER A 286 -5.58 -15.44 -19.94
N LEU A 287 -4.56 -16.30 -19.88
CA LEU A 287 -4.70 -17.69 -19.47
C LEU A 287 -4.63 -17.90 -17.94
N LYS A 288 -4.17 -16.90 -17.17
CA LYS A 288 -4.10 -17.01 -15.71
C LYS A 288 -5.49 -16.89 -15.09
N GLU A 289 -5.74 -17.74 -14.09
CA GLU A 289 -6.97 -17.68 -13.30
C GLU A 289 -6.97 -16.47 -12.35
N LEU A 290 -8.17 -16.03 -11.97
CA LEU A 290 -8.35 -15.09 -10.87
C LEU A 290 -8.05 -15.79 -9.54
N LYS A 291 -7.55 -15.03 -8.58
CA LYS A 291 -7.25 -15.59 -7.26
C LYS A 291 -8.57 -15.97 -6.57
N PRO A 292 -8.71 -17.20 -6.06
CA PRO A 292 -9.82 -17.51 -5.19
C PRO A 292 -9.59 -16.76 -3.87
N PHE A 293 -10.64 -16.14 -3.36
CA PHE A 293 -10.64 -15.48 -2.07
C PHE A 293 -11.57 -16.21 -1.12
#